data_AF-A0A6J4I1S4-F1
#
_entry.id   AF-A0A6J4I1S4-F1
#
_cell.length_a   1.000
_cell.length_b   1.000
_cell.length_c   1.000
_cell.angle_alpha   90.00
_cell.angle_beta   90.00
_cell.angle_gamma   90.00
#
_symmetry.space_group_name_H-M   'P 1'
#
loop_
_entity.id
_entity.type
_entity.pdbx_description
1 polymer ?
#
loop_
_entity_poly.entity_id
_entity_poly.type
_entity_poly.pdbx_seq_one_letter_code
_entity_poly.pdbx_strand_id
1 'polypeptide(L)'
;MNANNDPRIFVYGENLVGQVKPLSYGSSTARNIPGVYSRIGATLQADDTEVPIFTNAQVQFAKAEGVIEGLTTGDAALLYNEGIKASWQFWGVYDEATYTAFIADPDIAYNPATGLQKIITQKWVHQFLNGFEAWTDWRRTGFPVLAPAEDQIDSRGIPLRQSYPSTASALNEAGYKAAVARQGSDENYTPVWWDK
;
A
#
# COMPACT_ATOMS: atom_id res chain seq x y z
N MET A 1 -8.00 -9.31 2.39
CA MET A 1 -8.45 -8.94 3.75
C MET A 1 -9.72 -9.70 4.13
N ASN A 2 -10.89 -9.46 3.51
CA ASN A 2 -12.12 -10.22 3.80
C ASN A 2 -11.95 -11.74 3.64
N ALA A 3 -11.33 -12.17 2.53
CA ALA A 3 -11.15 -13.59 2.23
C ALA A 3 -10.24 -14.34 3.22
N ASN A 4 -9.36 -13.62 3.94
CA ASN A 4 -8.33 -14.21 4.80
C ASN A 4 -8.59 -13.90 6.28
N ASN A 5 -9.81 -13.44 6.62
CA ASN A 5 -10.21 -13.10 7.99
C ASN A 5 -9.27 -12.09 8.70
N ASP A 6 -8.76 -11.11 7.95
CA ASP A 6 -7.88 -10.09 8.52
C ASP A 6 -8.67 -9.10 9.41
N PRO A 7 -8.45 -9.06 10.74
CA PRO A 7 -9.26 -8.27 11.66
C PRO A 7 -9.08 -6.76 11.46
N ARG A 8 -7.96 -6.32 10.83
CA ARG A 8 -7.73 -4.91 10.51
C ARG A 8 -8.79 -4.34 9.58
N ILE A 9 -9.50 -5.18 8.83
CA ILE A 9 -10.50 -4.71 7.87
C ILE A 9 -11.61 -3.89 8.53
N PHE A 10 -12.00 -4.25 9.76
CA PHE A 10 -13.04 -3.53 10.52
C PHE A 10 -12.52 -2.25 11.19
N VAL A 11 -11.21 -2.05 11.22
CA VAL A 11 -10.59 -0.76 11.56
C VAL A 11 -10.59 0.15 10.32
N TYR A 12 -10.29 -0.42 9.14
CA TYR A 12 -10.14 0.33 7.90
C TYR A 12 -11.47 0.75 7.29
N GLY A 13 -12.48 -0.10 7.39
CA GLY A 13 -13.80 0.12 6.82
C GLY A 13 -14.92 0.06 7.85
N GLU A 14 -15.94 0.88 7.62
CA GLU A 14 -17.21 0.83 8.34
C GLU A 14 -17.83 -0.56 8.26
N ASN A 15 -18.26 -1.08 9.41
CA ASN A 15 -18.91 -2.38 9.49
C ASN A 15 -20.40 -2.27 9.12
N LEU A 16 -20.75 -2.73 7.90
CA LEU A 16 -22.13 -2.81 7.43
C LEU A 16 -22.71 -4.20 7.69
N VAL A 17 -23.21 -4.41 8.91
CA VAL A 17 -23.87 -5.65 9.36
C VAL A 17 -22.94 -6.87 9.25
N GLY A 18 -21.76 -6.77 9.87
CA GLY A 18 -20.76 -7.83 9.93
C GLY A 18 -19.82 -7.91 8.73
N GLN A 19 -19.91 -6.95 7.80
CA GLN A 19 -19.11 -6.95 6.57
C GLN A 19 -18.58 -5.57 6.22
N VAL A 20 -17.36 -5.52 5.67
CA VAL A 20 -16.84 -4.35 4.98
C VAL A 20 -17.06 -4.52 3.49
N LYS A 21 -17.81 -3.59 2.88
CA LYS A 21 -18.23 -3.62 1.48
C LYS A 21 -17.45 -2.55 0.69
N PRO A 22 -16.43 -2.92 -0.09
CA PRO A 22 -15.60 -1.95 -0.79
C PRO A 22 -16.36 -1.29 -1.94
N LEU A 23 -15.97 -0.06 -2.27
CA LEU A 23 -16.38 0.62 -3.49
C LEU A 23 -15.28 0.42 -4.55
N SER A 24 -15.67 0.04 -5.77
CA SER A 24 -14.74 0.00 -6.92
C SER A 24 -14.12 1.38 -7.14
N TYR A 25 -12.81 1.42 -7.34
CA TYR A 25 -12.09 2.67 -7.48
C TYR A 25 -12.00 3.10 -8.96
N GLY A 26 -12.03 4.42 -9.19
CA GLY A 26 -11.82 4.99 -10.52
C GLY A 26 -12.98 4.78 -11.50
N SER A 27 -14.22 4.64 -11.01
CA SER A 27 -15.42 4.72 -11.85
C SER A 27 -15.84 6.19 -12.06
N SER A 28 -16.10 6.55 -13.32
CA SER A 28 -16.64 7.82 -13.81
C SER A 28 -18.15 7.99 -13.53
N THR A 29 -18.83 6.90 -13.16
CA THR A 29 -20.23 6.98 -12.75
C THR A 29 -20.30 7.64 -11.37
N ALA A 30 -20.75 8.89 -11.33
CA ALA A 30 -21.08 9.58 -10.08
C ALA A 30 -22.20 8.83 -9.36
N ARG A 31 -21.83 7.86 -8.51
CA ARG A 31 -22.77 7.23 -7.59
C ARG A 31 -22.85 8.17 -6.40
N ASN A 32 -24.05 8.69 -6.08
CA ASN A 32 -24.37 8.98 -4.68
C ASN A 32 -23.91 7.74 -3.93
N ILE A 33 -22.83 7.79 -3.14
CA ILE A 33 -22.26 6.60 -2.51
C ILE A 33 -23.36 6.10 -1.58
N PRO A 34 -24.14 5.08 -1.98
CA PRO A 34 -25.30 4.70 -1.19
C PRO A 34 -24.75 4.11 0.12
N GLY A 35 -25.55 4.09 1.18
CA GLY A 35 -25.19 3.44 2.46
C GLY A 35 -25.00 1.91 2.38
N VAL A 36 -24.73 1.39 1.18
CA VAL A 36 -24.44 0.00 0.85
C VAL A 36 -22.93 -0.28 0.73
N TYR A 37 -22.10 0.77 0.62
CA TYR A 37 -20.64 0.67 0.65
C TYR A 37 -20.10 1.18 1.97
N SER A 38 -19.10 0.49 2.49
CA SER A 38 -18.41 0.88 3.72
C SER A 38 -17.65 2.18 3.52
N ARG A 39 -17.85 3.13 4.41
CA ARG A 39 -16.99 4.30 4.55
C ARG A 39 -15.67 3.91 5.24
N ILE A 40 -14.78 4.86 5.42
CA ILE A 40 -13.60 4.68 6.29
C ILE A 40 -14.07 4.30 7.71
N GLY A 41 -13.34 3.44 8.41
CA GLY A 41 -13.71 3.04 9.77
C GLY A 41 -13.78 4.22 10.73
N ALA A 42 -14.69 4.17 11.70
CA ALA A 42 -14.99 5.30 12.60
C ALA A 42 -13.76 5.76 13.39
N THR A 43 -12.90 4.83 13.83
CA THR A 43 -11.65 5.15 14.55
C THR A 43 -10.71 6.02 13.74
N LEU A 44 -10.69 5.87 12.41
CA LEU A 44 -9.83 6.64 11.51
C LEU A 44 -10.41 8.01 11.14
N GLN A 45 -11.67 8.28 11.52
CA GLN A 45 -12.34 9.57 11.32
C GLN A 45 -12.31 10.44 12.57
N ALA A 46 -11.79 9.93 13.70
CA ALA A 46 -11.76 10.67 14.94
C ALA A 46 -10.74 11.82 14.88
N ASP A 47 -11.08 12.96 15.48
CA ASP A 47 -10.25 14.18 15.46
C ASP A 47 -8.87 13.98 16.11
N ASP A 48 -8.74 13.00 16.99
CA ASP A 48 -7.51 12.64 17.72
C ASP A 48 -6.77 11.44 17.08
N THR A 49 -7.16 11.01 15.89
CA THR A 49 -6.49 9.91 15.18
C THR A 49 -5.03 10.26 14.91
N GLU A 50 -4.12 9.40 15.38
CA GLU A 50 -2.69 9.55 15.08
C GLU A 50 -2.38 9.25 13.61
N VAL A 51 -1.54 10.09 13.01
CA VAL A 51 -1.04 9.91 11.64
C VAL A 51 0.47 9.64 11.70
N PRO A 52 0.91 8.38 11.85
CA PRO A 52 2.32 8.06 11.99
C PRO A 52 3.06 8.33 10.68
N ILE A 53 4.28 8.88 10.80
CA ILE A 53 5.19 9.04 9.66
C ILE A 53 5.86 7.69 9.33
N PHE A 54 6.28 6.95 10.34
CA PHE A 54 6.93 5.65 10.19
C PHE A 54 6.63 4.74 11.38
N THR A 55 6.37 3.45 11.14
CA THR A 55 5.94 2.49 12.17
C THR A 55 6.94 1.34 12.35
N ASN A 56 6.86 0.65 13.48
CA ASN A 56 7.64 -0.58 13.70
C ASN A 56 7.29 -1.67 12.66
N ALA A 57 6.03 -1.77 12.22
CA ALA A 57 5.66 -2.73 11.18
C ALA A 57 6.43 -2.47 9.88
N GLN A 58 6.55 -1.20 9.45
CA GLN A 58 7.37 -0.82 8.30
C GLN A 58 8.84 -1.19 8.51
N VAL A 59 9.39 -0.99 9.71
CA VAL A 59 10.77 -1.41 10.04
C VAL A 59 10.95 -2.92 9.87
N GLN A 60 10.04 -3.73 10.40
CA GLN A 60 10.16 -5.20 10.31
C GLN A 60 10.06 -5.69 8.87
N PHE A 61 9.12 -5.15 8.08
CA PHE A 61 9.02 -5.48 6.66
C PHE A 61 10.25 -5.03 5.87
N ALA A 62 10.80 -3.85 6.14
CA ALA A 62 12.03 -3.38 5.50
C ALA A 62 13.25 -4.26 5.87
N LYS A 63 13.32 -4.76 7.11
CA LYS A 63 14.34 -5.73 7.52
C LYS A 63 14.15 -7.08 6.81
N ALA A 64 12.92 -7.58 6.74
CA ALA A 64 12.61 -8.84 6.04
C ALA A 64 13.02 -8.74 4.56
N GLU A 65 12.71 -7.61 3.92
CA GLU A 65 13.16 -7.31 2.57
C GLU A 65 14.68 -7.23 2.48
N GLY A 66 15.35 -6.53 3.39
CA GLY A 66 16.81 -6.45 3.42
C GLY A 66 17.50 -7.82 3.55
N VAL A 67 16.88 -8.79 4.22
CA VAL A 67 17.39 -10.17 4.31
C VAL A 67 17.26 -10.89 2.95
N ILE A 68 16.13 -10.79 2.27
CA ILE A 68 15.95 -11.46 0.96
C ILE A 68 16.83 -10.84 -0.13
N GLU A 69 17.10 -9.53 -0.04
CA GLU A 69 17.99 -8.81 -0.95
C GLU A 69 19.48 -8.99 -0.60
N GLY A 70 19.80 -9.71 0.48
CA GLY A 70 21.18 -9.93 0.92
C GLY A 70 21.88 -8.68 1.46
N LEU A 71 21.13 -7.62 1.78
CA LEU A 71 21.64 -6.37 2.37
C LEU A 71 21.95 -6.53 3.87
N THR A 72 21.31 -7.50 4.53
CA THR A 72 21.57 -7.86 5.92
C THR A 72 21.39 -9.36 6.13
N THR A 73 21.74 -9.83 7.32
CA THR A 73 21.55 -11.23 7.75
C THR A 73 20.34 -11.33 8.70
N GLY A 74 19.67 -12.48 8.71
CA GLY A 74 18.52 -12.72 9.59
C GLY A 74 17.57 -13.77 9.04
N ASP A 75 16.42 -13.93 9.71
CA ASP A 75 15.32 -14.78 9.28
C ASP A 75 14.19 -13.91 8.71
N ALA A 76 14.03 -13.93 7.38
CA ALA A 76 13.00 -13.16 6.69
C ALA A 76 11.58 -13.59 7.05
N ALA A 77 11.36 -14.88 7.35
CA ALA A 77 10.04 -15.40 7.73
C ALA A 77 9.64 -14.88 9.12
N LEU A 78 10.60 -14.89 10.07
CA LEU A 78 10.40 -14.32 11.40
C LEU A 78 10.09 -12.81 11.31
N LEU A 79 10.91 -12.04 10.58
CA LEU A 79 10.72 -10.60 10.43
C LEU A 79 9.39 -10.24 9.73
N TYR A 80 8.98 -11.04 8.74
CA TYR A 80 7.68 -10.91 8.09
C TYR A 80 6.52 -11.09 9.09
N ASN A 81 6.57 -12.14 9.90
CA ASN A 81 5.56 -12.41 10.92
C ASN A 81 5.54 -11.31 11.99
N GLU A 82 6.71 -10.86 12.46
CA GLU A 82 6.82 -9.73 13.39
C GLU A 82 6.28 -8.41 12.79
N GLY A 83 6.39 -8.22 11.47
CA GLY A 83 5.75 -7.10 10.78
C GLY A 83 4.23 -7.16 10.80
N ILE A 84 3.64 -8.33 10.58
CA ILE A 84 2.18 -8.54 10.71
C ILE A 84 1.74 -8.29 12.15
N LYS A 85 2.44 -8.89 13.12
CA LYS A 85 2.17 -8.71 14.55
C LYS A 85 2.23 -7.24 14.97
N ALA A 86 3.29 -6.55 14.61
CA ALA A 86 3.44 -5.11 14.86
C ALA A 86 2.32 -4.30 14.21
N SER A 87 1.86 -4.67 13.00
CA SER A 87 0.71 -4.03 12.38
C SER A 87 -0.58 -4.26 13.16
N TRP A 88 -0.82 -5.48 13.65
CA TRP A 88 -2.05 -5.78 14.40
C TRP A 88 -2.07 -5.08 15.75
N GLN A 89 -0.90 -5.00 16.41
CA GLN A 89 -0.73 -4.24 17.65
C GLN A 89 -0.95 -2.75 17.43
N PHE A 90 -0.39 -2.19 16.34
CA PHE A 90 -0.59 -0.79 15.99
C PHE A 90 -2.07 -0.44 15.81
N TRP A 91 -2.84 -1.32 15.16
CA TRP A 91 -4.27 -1.12 14.93
C TRP A 91 -5.16 -1.60 16.10
N GLY A 92 -4.57 -2.05 17.22
CA GLY A 92 -5.32 -2.49 18.40
C GLY A 92 -6.15 -3.76 18.20
N VAL A 93 -5.84 -4.58 17.19
CA VAL A 93 -6.59 -5.80 16.84
C VAL A 93 -5.83 -7.09 17.17
N TYR A 94 -4.72 -6.99 17.90
CA TYR A 94 -3.92 -8.15 18.24
C TYR A 94 -4.60 -9.06 19.25
N ASP A 95 -4.83 -10.30 18.84
CA ASP A 95 -5.18 -11.43 19.68
C ASP A 95 -4.29 -12.62 19.29
N GLU A 96 -3.70 -13.29 20.28
CA GLU A 96 -2.67 -14.32 20.04
C GLU A 96 -3.21 -15.50 19.24
N ALA A 97 -4.41 -15.99 19.57
CA ALA A 97 -5.01 -17.14 18.91
C ALA A 97 -5.39 -16.81 17.46
N THR A 98 -6.01 -15.65 17.24
CA THR A 98 -6.39 -15.16 15.91
C THR A 98 -5.16 -14.89 15.05
N TYR A 99 -4.12 -14.29 15.61
CA TYR A 99 -2.86 -14.03 14.92
C TYR A 99 -2.17 -15.34 14.50
N THR A 100 -2.08 -16.30 15.42
CA THR A 100 -1.48 -17.61 15.14
C THR A 100 -2.21 -18.33 13.99
N ALA A 101 -3.54 -18.31 13.99
CA ALA A 101 -4.33 -18.86 12.90
C ALA A 101 -4.11 -18.11 11.57
N PHE A 102 -4.03 -16.77 11.63
CA PHE A 102 -3.84 -15.93 10.45
C PHE A 102 -2.51 -16.17 9.76
N ILE A 103 -1.40 -16.21 10.49
CA ILE A 103 -0.07 -16.45 9.89
C ILE A 103 0.13 -17.89 9.41
N ALA A 104 -0.73 -18.82 9.86
CA ALA A 104 -0.73 -20.21 9.41
C ALA A 104 -1.57 -20.44 8.14
N ASP A 105 -2.43 -19.49 7.76
CA ASP A 105 -3.20 -19.52 6.52
C ASP A 105 -2.23 -19.61 5.31
N PRO A 106 -2.36 -20.58 4.39
CA PRO A 106 -1.45 -20.73 3.25
C PRO A 106 -1.31 -19.47 2.36
N ASP A 107 -2.35 -18.65 2.28
CA ASP A 107 -2.33 -17.41 1.51
C ASP A 107 -1.60 -16.29 2.25
N ILE A 108 -1.43 -16.40 3.56
CA ILE A 108 -0.71 -15.43 4.41
C ILE A 108 0.70 -15.91 4.76
N ALA A 109 0.88 -17.20 5.00
CA ALA A 109 2.13 -17.80 5.44
C ALA A 109 3.29 -17.40 4.54
N TYR A 110 4.43 -17.11 5.16
CA TYR A 110 5.64 -16.75 4.43
C TYR A 110 6.06 -17.90 3.49
N ASN A 111 6.40 -17.55 2.26
CA ASN A 111 6.93 -18.48 1.28
C ASN A 111 8.21 -17.89 0.69
N PRO A 112 9.38 -18.52 0.85
CA PRO A 112 10.65 -18.01 0.31
C PRO A 112 10.61 -17.78 -1.22
N ALA A 113 9.88 -18.62 -1.98
CA ALA A 113 9.77 -18.48 -3.43
C ALA A 113 8.98 -17.23 -3.87
N THR A 114 8.14 -16.70 -3.00
CA THR A 114 7.35 -15.46 -3.23
C THR A 114 7.57 -14.45 -2.11
N GLY A 115 8.73 -14.48 -1.46
CA GLY A 115 9.00 -13.75 -0.22
C GLY A 115 8.77 -12.24 -0.35
N LEU A 116 9.31 -11.63 -1.42
CA LEU A 116 9.12 -10.20 -1.70
C LEU A 116 7.63 -9.86 -1.86
N GLN A 117 6.89 -10.65 -2.64
CA GLN A 117 5.45 -10.45 -2.83
C GLN A 117 4.70 -10.53 -1.49
N LYS A 118 4.97 -11.52 -0.65
CA LYS A 118 4.33 -11.66 0.67
C LYS A 118 4.62 -10.44 1.54
N ILE A 119 5.89 -10.06 1.66
CA ILE A 119 6.35 -8.92 2.48
C ILE A 119 5.67 -7.63 2.03
N ILE A 120 5.77 -7.28 0.74
CA ILE A 120 5.23 -6.02 0.24
C ILE A 120 3.70 -6.01 0.28
N THR A 121 3.04 -7.15 0.05
CA THR A 121 1.58 -7.22 0.17
C THR A 121 1.11 -6.94 1.60
N GLN A 122 1.75 -7.52 2.62
CA GLN A 122 1.39 -7.23 4.02
C GLN A 122 1.79 -5.83 4.47
N LYS A 123 2.91 -5.30 3.95
CA LYS A 123 3.31 -3.90 4.14
C LYS A 123 2.27 -2.95 3.56
N TRP A 124 1.79 -3.22 2.34
CA TRP A 124 0.73 -2.46 1.68
C TRP A 124 -0.58 -2.47 2.48
N VAL A 125 -0.98 -3.63 3.05
CA VAL A 125 -2.14 -3.70 3.95
C VAL A 125 -1.94 -2.81 5.18
N HIS A 126 -0.76 -2.84 5.79
CA HIS A 126 -0.45 -1.99 6.95
C HIS A 126 -0.46 -0.49 6.61
N GLN A 127 -0.01 -0.12 5.40
CA GLN A 127 0.08 1.26 4.91
C GLN A 127 -1.28 1.87 4.52
N PHE A 128 -2.40 1.31 4.96
CA PHE A 128 -3.71 1.94 4.77
C PHE A 128 -3.69 3.39 5.31
N LEU A 129 -4.13 4.34 4.48
CA LEU A 129 -3.99 5.80 4.62
C LEU A 129 -2.60 6.42 4.38
N ASN A 130 -1.53 5.63 4.25
CA ASN A 130 -0.21 6.09 3.79
C ASN A 130 0.01 5.76 2.30
N GLY A 131 -0.77 6.40 1.44
CA GLY A 131 -0.84 6.09 0.02
C GLY A 131 0.45 6.35 -0.77
N PHE A 132 1.24 7.35 -0.38
CA PHE A 132 2.50 7.66 -1.08
C PHE A 132 3.57 6.59 -0.84
N GLU A 133 3.69 6.08 0.37
CA GLU A 133 4.60 4.97 0.68
C GLU A 133 4.13 3.69 -0.02
N ALA A 134 2.83 3.37 0.05
CA ALA A 134 2.25 2.22 -0.64
C ALA A 134 2.45 2.27 -2.17
N TRP A 135 2.24 3.44 -2.80
CA TRP A 135 2.48 3.64 -4.23
C TRP A 135 3.97 3.60 -4.60
N THR A 136 4.85 4.01 -3.68
CA THR A 136 6.31 3.93 -3.88
C THR A 136 6.80 2.49 -3.83
N ASP A 137 6.37 1.70 -2.84
CA ASP A 137 6.67 0.26 -2.78
C ASP A 137 6.10 -0.48 -3.99
N TRP A 138 4.87 -0.15 -4.41
CA TRP A 138 4.26 -0.77 -5.59
C TRP A 138 5.05 -0.48 -6.88
N ARG A 139 5.42 0.78 -7.13
CA ARG A 139 6.24 1.12 -8.32
C ARG A 139 7.58 0.39 -8.31
N ARG A 140 8.23 0.29 -7.14
CA ARG A 140 9.56 -0.32 -7.01
C ARG A 140 9.55 -1.85 -7.20
N THR A 141 8.45 -2.50 -6.84
CA THR A 141 8.41 -3.98 -6.69
C THR A 141 7.34 -4.66 -7.53
N GLY A 142 6.38 -3.91 -8.06
CA GLY A 142 5.18 -4.43 -8.73
C GLY A 142 4.14 -5.06 -7.78
N PHE A 143 4.35 -5.01 -6.46
CA PHE A 143 3.51 -5.67 -5.47
C PHE A 143 2.76 -4.69 -4.53
N PRO A 144 1.55 -5.05 -4.07
CA PRO A 144 0.75 -6.18 -4.52
C PRO A 144 0.34 -6.02 -6.01
N VAL A 145 -0.10 -7.09 -6.66
CA VAL A 145 -0.59 -6.99 -8.04
C VAL A 145 -1.89 -6.19 -8.03
N LEU A 146 -1.85 -4.98 -8.59
CA LEU A 146 -2.99 -4.07 -8.69
C LEU A 146 -3.52 -4.08 -10.12
N ALA A 147 -4.85 -4.10 -10.26
CA ALA A 147 -5.51 -3.81 -11.53
C ALA A 147 -5.67 -2.29 -11.66
N PRO A 148 -5.64 -1.69 -12.87
CA PRO A 148 -5.95 -0.27 -13.10
C PRO A 148 -7.38 0.12 -12.69
N ALA A 149 -7.66 1.43 -12.72
CA ALA A 149 -8.98 2.00 -12.47
C ALA A 149 -10.04 1.44 -13.44
N GLU A 150 -11.29 1.28 -12.97
CA GLU A 150 -12.40 0.76 -13.76
C GLU A 150 -12.59 1.53 -15.06
N ASP A 151 -12.65 2.86 -14.98
CA ASP A 151 -12.75 3.76 -16.14
C ASP A 151 -11.41 4.44 -16.42
N GLN A 152 -10.32 3.65 -16.49
CA GLN A 152 -9.00 4.17 -16.84
C GLN A 152 -9.04 5.00 -18.13
N ILE A 153 -8.51 6.22 -18.07
CA ILE A 153 -8.51 7.14 -19.22
C ILE A 153 -7.33 6.84 -20.16
N ASP A 154 -6.22 6.35 -19.60
CA ASP A 154 -5.01 5.99 -20.34
C ASP A 154 -4.81 4.48 -20.29
N SER A 155 -4.57 3.89 -21.46
CA SER A 155 -4.38 2.44 -21.60
C SER A 155 -3.06 1.93 -21.00
N ARG A 156 -2.14 2.83 -20.61
CA ARG A 156 -0.86 2.48 -19.98
C ARG A 156 -1.00 2.07 -18.51
N GLY A 157 -2.18 2.22 -17.91
CA GLY A 157 -2.50 1.68 -16.58
C GLY A 157 -2.27 2.67 -15.44
N ILE A 158 -1.68 2.19 -14.34
CA ILE A 158 -1.48 2.99 -13.12
C ILE A 158 -0.30 3.97 -13.32
N PRO A 159 -0.46 5.27 -13.03
CA PRO A 159 0.63 6.26 -13.13
C PRO A 159 1.89 5.88 -12.34
N LEU A 160 3.06 6.21 -12.89
CA LEU A 160 4.38 5.97 -12.29
C LEU A 160 4.96 7.23 -11.63
N ARG A 161 4.44 8.41 -11.96
CA ARG A 161 4.78 9.68 -11.32
C ARG A 161 3.67 10.70 -11.49
N GLN A 162 3.84 11.84 -10.84
CA GLN A 162 3.13 13.07 -11.17
C GLN A 162 4.02 13.91 -12.09
N SER A 163 3.47 14.36 -13.22
CA SER A 163 4.11 15.40 -14.05
C SER A 163 4.38 16.66 -13.24
N TYR A 164 5.34 17.46 -13.69
CA TYR A 164 5.57 18.75 -13.05
C TYR A 164 4.34 19.65 -13.15
N PRO A 165 4.18 20.63 -12.22
CA PRO A 165 3.14 21.64 -12.33
C PRO A 165 3.18 22.30 -13.71
N SER A 166 2.01 22.60 -14.29
CA SER A 166 1.91 23.20 -15.63
C SER A 166 2.64 24.55 -15.76
N THR A 167 2.92 25.21 -14.65
CA THR A 167 3.65 26.48 -14.58
C THR A 167 5.17 26.32 -14.46
N ALA A 168 5.69 25.10 -14.29
CA ALA A 168 7.11 24.86 -14.03
C ALA A 168 8.02 25.37 -15.16
N SER A 169 7.62 25.15 -16.41
CA SER A 169 8.37 25.63 -17.58
C SER A 169 8.37 27.15 -17.72
N ALA A 170 7.28 27.82 -17.31
CA ALA A 170 7.18 29.27 -17.35
C ALA A 170 7.95 29.96 -16.22
N LEU A 171 7.95 29.38 -15.01
CA LEU A 171 8.60 29.95 -13.84
C LEU A 171 10.09 29.62 -13.74
N ASN A 172 10.53 28.49 -14.30
CA ASN A 172 11.92 28.04 -14.27
C ASN A 172 12.26 27.19 -15.50
N GLU A 173 12.28 27.83 -16.68
CA GLU A 173 12.48 27.15 -17.96
C GLU A 173 13.79 26.35 -18.01
N ALA A 174 14.90 26.94 -17.55
CA ALA A 174 16.21 26.30 -17.56
C ALA A 174 16.24 25.05 -16.66
N GLY A 175 15.68 25.14 -15.45
CA GLY A 175 15.58 24.01 -14.53
C GLY A 175 14.66 22.92 -15.07
N TYR A 176 13.51 23.29 -15.65
CA TYR A 176 12.58 22.36 -16.29
C TYR A 176 13.24 21.57 -17.42
N LYS A 177 13.92 22.26 -18.35
CA LYS A 177 14.63 21.63 -19.47
C LYS A 177 15.73 20.67 -18.98
N ALA A 178 16.49 21.07 -17.95
CA ALA A 178 17.52 20.22 -17.36
C ALA A 178 16.93 18.96 -16.68
N ALA A 179 15.75 19.07 -16.05
CA ALA A 179 15.07 17.93 -15.46
C ALA A 179 14.55 16.95 -16.52
N VAL A 180 13.84 17.45 -17.54
CA VAL A 180 13.33 16.65 -18.67
C VAL A 180 14.47 15.92 -19.39
N ALA A 181 15.62 16.58 -19.59
CA ALA A 181 16.79 15.95 -20.20
C ALA A 181 17.36 14.76 -19.40
N ARG A 182 17.20 14.75 -18.07
CA ARG A 182 17.70 13.66 -17.20
C ARG A 182 16.67 12.56 -16.96
N GLN A 183 15.39 12.93 -16.82
CA GLN A 183 14.34 11.98 -16.46
C GLN A 183 13.65 11.33 -17.67
N GLY A 184 13.67 12.00 -18.84
CA GLY A 184 12.78 11.69 -19.96
C GLY A 184 11.57 12.64 -20.05
N SER A 185 10.56 12.25 -20.84
CA SER A 185 9.34 13.04 -21.05
C SER A 185 8.66 13.44 -19.74
N ASP A 186 8.10 14.65 -19.68
CA ASP A 186 7.37 15.08 -18.48
C ASP A 186 5.91 14.59 -18.48
N GLU A 187 5.74 13.29 -18.33
CA GLU A 187 4.44 12.65 -18.31
C GLU A 187 4.31 11.62 -17.17
N ASN A 188 3.08 11.26 -16.82
CA ASN A 188 2.76 10.45 -15.64
C ASN A 188 3.28 9.00 -15.73
N TYR A 189 3.68 8.53 -16.92
CA TYR A 189 4.13 7.16 -17.17
C TYR A 189 5.63 7.04 -17.43
N THR A 190 6.38 8.13 -17.25
CA THR A 190 7.85 8.08 -17.29
C THR A 190 8.34 7.56 -15.93
N PRO A 191 9.02 6.41 -15.85
CA PRO A 191 9.50 5.86 -14.58
C PRO A 191 10.45 6.83 -13.88
N VAL A 192 10.42 6.80 -12.55
CA VAL A 192 11.40 7.52 -11.72
C VAL A 192 12.70 6.74 -11.63
N TRP A 193 13.81 7.37 -11.23
CA TRP A 193 15.14 6.76 -11.35
C TRP A 193 15.36 5.43 -10.61
N TRP A 194 14.55 5.16 -9.58
CA TRP A 194 14.61 3.93 -8.78
C TRP A 194 13.59 2.88 -9.22
N ASP A 195 12.64 3.24 -10.09
CA ASP A 195 11.64 2.37 -10.69
C ASP A 195 12.28 1.75 -11.95
N LYS A 196 12.70 0.49 -11.84
CA LYS A 196 13.55 -0.21 -12.82
C LYS A 196 12.88 -1.43 -13.41
#